data_AF-A0A8X6VP88-F1
#
_entry.id   AF-A0A8X6VP88-F1
#
_cell.length_a   1.000
_cell.length_b   1.000
_cell.length_c   1.000
_cell.angle_alpha   90.00
_cell.angle_beta   90.00
_cell.angle_gamma   90.00
#
_symmetry.space_group_name_H-M   'P 1'
#
loop_
_entity.id
_entity.type
_entity.pdbx_description
1 polymer ?
#
loop_
_entity_poly.entity_id
_entity_poly.type
_entity_poly.pdbx_seq_one_letter_code
_entity_poly.pdbx_strand_id
1 'polypeptide(L)'
;MAFFKAIGVFINKCGLSHMMIESNIIASGSVNGLVEGKHFNRCKRLHPLMALGLKMLHFDKCLDNIEYNFLKEQVIDDRLHYQEAIDSHSSMPIELPNNVLSRVLSAYQKFVEETRQGEHGKTAQFCLIYIQLVNYYITL
;
A
#
# COMPACT_ATOMS: atom_id res chain seq x y z
N MET A 1 6.31 15.31 20.11
CA MET A 1 7.70 14.91 19.78
C MET A 1 8.01 13.46 20.12
N ALA A 2 7.62 12.95 21.30
CA ALA A 2 7.89 11.56 21.69
C ALA A 2 7.45 10.53 20.62
N PHE A 3 6.29 10.75 19.98
CA PHE A 3 5.80 9.89 18.91
C PHE A 3 6.76 9.83 17.69
N PHE A 4 7.17 10.97 17.15
CA PHE A 4 8.13 11.00 16.04
C PHE A 4 9.51 10.47 16.43
N LYS A 5 9.93 10.69 17.68
CA LYS A 5 11.15 10.07 18.20
C LYS A 5 11.03 8.54 18.23
N ALA A 6 9.87 8.00 18.62
CA ALA A 6 9.63 6.56 18.60
C ALA A 6 9.65 6.00 17.17
N ILE A 7 8.99 6.66 16.21
CA ILE A 7 9.08 6.29 14.79
C ILE A 7 10.52 6.36 14.30
N GLY A 8 11.23 7.43 14.63
CA GLY A 8 12.63 7.62 14.26
C GLY A 8 13.54 6.51 14.77
N VAL A 9 13.37 6.08 16.03
CA VAL A 9 14.07 4.92 16.61
C VAL A 9 13.69 3.64 15.87
N PHE A 10 12.41 3.44 15.55
CA PHE A 10 11.94 2.26 14.84
C PHE A 10 12.60 2.11 13.45
N ILE A 11 12.74 3.20 12.70
CA ILE A 11 13.34 3.19 11.35
C ILE A 11 14.87 3.35 11.36
N ASN A 12 15.49 3.46 12.53
CA ASN A 12 16.92 3.69 12.61
C ASN A 12 17.68 2.44 12.12
N LYS A 13 18.64 2.64 11.22
CA LYS A 13 19.48 1.57 10.64
C LYS A 13 18.74 0.46 9.89
N CYS A 14 17.48 0.65 9.50
CA CYS A 14 16.71 -0.34 8.73
C CYS A 14 16.71 -0.08 7.21
N GLY A 15 17.50 0.89 6.73
CA GLY A 15 17.57 1.27 5.31
C GLY A 15 16.52 2.28 4.86
N LEU A 16 15.42 2.49 5.59
CA LEU A 16 14.39 3.48 5.19
C LEU A 16 14.94 4.92 5.12
N SER A 17 15.81 5.31 6.05
CA SER A 17 16.48 6.61 5.98
C SER A 17 17.36 6.76 4.74
N HIS A 18 17.98 5.66 4.28
CA HIS A 18 18.75 5.65 3.05
C HIS A 18 17.84 5.75 1.83
N MET A 19 16.73 5.01 1.80
CA MET A 19 15.71 5.15 0.74
C MET A 19 15.23 6.60 0.63
N MET A 20 14.98 7.28 1.76
CA MET A 20 14.58 8.70 1.73
C MET A 20 15.67 9.63 1.16
N ILE A 21 16.95 9.32 1.39
CA ILE A 21 18.06 10.07 0.79
C ILE A 21 18.10 9.83 -0.72
N GLU A 22 18.14 8.56 -1.14
CA GLU A 22 18.23 8.18 -2.56
C GLU A 22 17.00 8.63 -3.37
N SER A 23 15.84 8.71 -2.72
CA SER A 23 14.60 9.23 -3.32
C SER A 23 14.52 10.77 -3.29
N ASN A 24 15.57 11.47 -2.87
CA ASN A 24 15.62 12.93 -2.73
C ASN A 24 14.52 13.55 -1.84
N ILE A 25 13.98 12.75 -0.91
CA ILE A 25 12.99 13.22 0.09
C ILE A 25 13.67 14.06 1.18
N ILE A 26 14.91 13.70 1.52
CA ILE A 26 15.70 14.37 2.54
C ILE A 26 17.19 14.39 2.16
N ALA A 27 17.86 15.51 2.41
CA ALA A 27 19.32 15.57 2.27
C ALA A 27 20.00 14.73 3.37
N SER A 28 21.14 14.11 3.06
CA SER A 28 21.91 13.28 3.98
C SER A 28 22.21 13.97 5.32
N GLY A 29 22.61 15.24 5.28
CA GLY A 29 22.88 16.05 6.48
C GLY A 29 21.65 16.37 7.34
N SER A 30 20.44 16.05 6.88
CA SER A 30 19.19 16.31 7.58
C SER A 30 18.53 15.08 8.21
N VAL A 31 19.08 13.87 7.97
CA VAL A 31 18.51 12.60 8.46
C VAL A 31 18.44 12.53 9.97
N ASN A 32 19.46 12.98 10.68
CA ASN A 32 19.49 12.92 12.15
C ASN A 32 18.30 13.68 12.76
N GLY A 33 17.92 14.82 12.19
CA GLY A 33 16.77 15.60 12.67
C GLY A 33 15.42 14.88 12.51
N LEU A 34 15.31 13.95 11.55
CA LEU A 34 14.16 13.08 11.37
C LEU A 34 14.19 11.92 12.37
N VAL A 35 15.31 11.20 12.46
CA VAL A 35 15.50 10.02 13.34
C VAL A 35 15.38 10.41 14.82
N GLU A 36 15.87 11.58 15.21
CA GLU A 36 15.75 12.08 16.58
C GLU A 36 14.36 12.66 16.89
N GLY A 37 13.50 12.84 15.89
CA GLY A 37 12.20 13.50 16.05
C GLY A 37 12.32 14.98 16.45
N LYS A 38 13.42 15.64 16.09
CA LYS A 38 13.79 16.98 16.57
C LYS A 38 12.94 18.10 15.96
N HIS A 39 12.55 17.94 14.69
CA HIS A 39 11.85 18.97 13.93
C HIS A 39 10.43 18.54 13.56
N PHE A 40 9.43 19.02 14.31
CA PHE A 40 8.04 18.56 14.24
C PHE A 40 7.47 18.68 12.82
N ASN A 41 7.52 19.89 12.25
CA ASN A 41 6.98 20.16 10.91
C ASN A 41 7.66 19.29 9.83
N ARG A 42 8.95 18.99 10.01
CA ARG A 42 9.69 18.12 9.10
C ARG A 42 9.23 16.68 9.24
N CYS A 43 9.17 16.14 10.46
CA CYS A 43 8.66 14.79 10.71
C CYS A 43 7.21 14.61 10.22
N LYS A 44 6.35 15.59 10.51
CA LYS A 44 4.95 15.65 10.04
C LYS A 44 4.83 15.61 8.52
N ARG A 45 5.81 16.14 7.79
CA ARG A 45 5.81 16.12 6.31
C ARG A 45 6.44 14.85 5.75
N LEU A 46 7.61 14.46 6.26
CA LEU A 46 8.43 13.42 5.63
C LEU A 46 7.96 12.00 5.93
N HIS A 47 7.46 11.73 7.15
CA HIS A 47 6.99 10.39 7.48
C HIS A 47 5.77 9.97 6.64
N PRO A 48 4.72 10.80 6.48
CA PRO A 48 3.61 10.50 5.58
C PRO A 48 4.03 10.30 4.14
N LEU A 49 4.96 11.12 3.62
CA LEU A 49 5.43 10.98 2.25
C LEU A 49 6.10 9.62 2.01
N MET A 50 6.98 9.20 2.92
CA MET A 50 7.62 7.88 2.83
C MET A 50 6.59 6.75 2.99
N ALA A 51 5.66 6.87 3.94
CA ALA A 51 4.62 5.86 4.15
C ALA A 51 3.72 5.70 2.92
N LEU A 52 3.37 6.82 2.25
CA LEU A 52 2.62 6.80 1.00
C LEU A 52 3.40 6.07 -0.10
N GLY A 53 4.68 6.40 -0.30
CA GLY A 53 5.51 5.73 -1.30
C GLY A 53 5.61 4.21 -1.06
N LEU A 54 5.83 3.78 0.18
CA LEU A 54 5.83 2.36 0.53
C LEU A 54 4.46 1.69 0.32
N LYS A 55 3.37 2.40 0.65
CA LYS A 55 2.00 1.90 0.43
C LYS A 55 1.69 1.73 -1.06
N MET A 56 2.13 2.66 -1.90
CA MET A 56 2.00 2.56 -3.36
C MET A 56 2.77 1.35 -3.88
N LEU A 57 4.05 1.18 -3.50
CA LEU A 57 4.84 0.01 -3.88
C LEU A 57 4.20 -1.32 -3.44
N HIS A 58 3.63 -1.34 -2.24
CA HIS A 58 2.91 -2.51 -1.72
C HIS A 58 1.62 -2.79 -2.50
N PHE A 59 0.89 -1.74 -2.89
CA PHE A 59 -0.29 -1.85 -3.72
C PHE A 59 0.04 -2.31 -5.15
N ASP A 60 1.07 -1.74 -5.78
CA ASP A 60 1.57 -2.17 -7.08
C ASP A 60 1.91 -3.67 -7.04
N LYS A 61 2.57 -4.12 -5.97
CA LYS A 61 2.88 -5.54 -5.82
C LYS A 61 1.64 -6.42 -5.62
N CYS A 62 0.58 -5.88 -5.02
CA CYS A 62 -0.70 -6.55 -4.94
C CYS A 62 -1.35 -6.68 -6.32
N LEU A 63 -1.27 -5.63 -7.15
CA LEU A 63 -1.82 -5.65 -8.51
C LEU A 63 -1.14 -6.71 -9.38
N ASP A 64 0.18 -6.88 -9.30
CA ASP A 64 0.90 -7.99 -9.97
C ASP A 64 0.28 -9.36 -9.64
N ASN A 65 -0.14 -9.56 -8.39
CA ASN A 65 -0.74 -10.81 -7.93
C ASN A 65 -2.22 -10.94 -8.31
N ILE A 66 -2.93 -9.81 -8.43
CA ILE A 66 -4.33 -9.76 -8.83
C ILE A 66 -4.46 -10.04 -10.32
N GLU A 67 -3.63 -9.45 -11.18
CA GLU A 67 -3.79 -9.51 -12.64
C GLU A 67 -3.91 -10.95 -13.16
N TYR A 68 -3.12 -11.89 -12.62
CA TYR A 68 -3.22 -13.31 -12.96
C TYR A 68 -4.57 -13.96 -12.57
N ASN A 69 -5.06 -13.68 -11.36
CA ASN A 69 -6.29 -14.27 -10.84
C ASN A 69 -7.54 -13.59 -11.41
N PHE A 70 -7.45 -12.28 -11.61
CA PHE A 70 -8.50 -11.43 -12.15
C PHE A 70 -8.81 -11.79 -13.60
N LEU A 71 -7.80 -11.94 -14.46
CA LEU A 71 -8.00 -12.38 -15.84
C LEU A 71 -8.68 -13.75 -15.91
N LYS A 72 -8.33 -14.67 -15.01
CA LYS A 72 -8.94 -16.01 -14.96
C LYS A 72 -10.40 -15.97 -14.53
N GLU A 73 -10.73 -15.23 -13.47
CA GLU A 73 -12.10 -15.11 -12.97
C GLU A 73 -12.97 -14.28 -13.91
N GLN A 74 -12.45 -13.19 -14.48
CA GLN A 74 -13.18 -12.34 -15.41
C GLN A 74 -13.51 -13.09 -16.72
N VAL A 75 -12.60 -13.92 -17.25
CA VAL A 75 -12.90 -14.77 -18.42
C VAL A 75 -14.04 -15.76 -18.13
N ILE A 76 -14.16 -16.26 -16.90
CA ILE A 76 -15.24 -17.17 -16.50
C ILE A 76 -16.56 -16.39 -16.32
N ASP A 77 -16.54 -15.28 -15.58
CA ASP A 77 -17.70 -14.42 -15.36
C ASP A 77 -18.25 -13.86 -16.68
N ASP A 78 -17.38 -13.33 -17.54
CA ASP A 78 -17.76 -12.80 -18.85
C ASP A 78 -18.37 -13.93 -19.69
N ARG A 79 -17.77 -15.12 -19.70
CA ARG A 79 -18.33 -16.28 -20.44
C ARG A 79 -19.72 -16.67 -19.93
N LEU A 80 -19.94 -16.70 -18.62
CA LEU A 80 -21.25 -16.99 -18.04
C LEU A 80 -22.26 -15.88 -18.40
N HIS A 81 -21.85 -14.62 -18.29
CA HIS A 81 -22.69 -13.48 -18.59
C HIS A 81 -23.07 -13.41 -20.07
N TYR A 82 -22.15 -13.72 -20.99
CA TYR A 82 -22.42 -13.84 -22.42
C TYR A 82 -23.35 -15.02 -22.72
N GLN A 83 -23.19 -16.16 -22.06
CA GLN A 83 -24.10 -17.30 -22.20
C GLN A 83 -25.53 -16.92 -21.80
N GLU A 84 -25.70 -16.27 -20.65
CA GLU A 84 -27.00 -15.80 -20.15
C GLU A 84 -27.61 -14.68 -21.03
N ALA A 85 -26.79 -13.79 -21.58
CA ALA A 85 -27.24 -12.73 -22.49
C ALA A 85 -27.70 -13.28 -23.85
N ILE A 86 -27.02 -14.31 -24.38
CA ILE A 86 -27.41 -15.02 -25.60
C ILE A 86 -28.73 -15.75 -25.39
N ASP A 87 -28.88 -16.45 -24.25
CA ASP A 87 -30.08 -17.21 -23.90
C ASP A 87 -31.30 -16.30 -23.61
N SER A 88 -31.07 -15.04 -23.24
CA SER A 88 -32.12 -14.07 -22.90
C SER A 88 -32.48 -13.06 -24.00
N HIS A 89 -31.82 -13.10 -25.17
CA HIS A 89 -32.02 -12.17 -26.30
C HIS A 89 -31.99 -10.67 -25.90
N SER A 90 -31.26 -10.30 -24.85
CA SER A 90 -31.24 -8.94 -24.32
C SER A 90 -30.09 -8.12 -24.91
N SER A 91 -30.41 -6.97 -25.50
CA SER A 91 -29.45 -5.97 -26.01
C SER A 91 -29.28 -4.83 -25.01
N MET A 92 -28.65 -5.10 -23.86
CA MET A 92 -28.38 -4.08 -22.83
C MET A 92 -26.91 -3.59 -22.88
N PRO A 93 -26.63 -2.31 -22.58
CA PRO A 93 -25.28 -1.78 -22.55
C PRO A 93 -24.49 -2.33 -21.36
N ILE A 94 -23.24 -2.70 -21.60
CA ILE A 94 -22.32 -3.19 -20.56
C ILE A 94 -21.92 -2.00 -19.67
N GLU A 95 -22.53 -1.90 -18.49
CA GLU A 95 -22.04 -1.01 -17.42
C GLU A 95 -20.76 -1.59 -16.83
N LEU A 96 -19.72 -0.77 -16.67
CA LEU A 96 -18.47 -1.20 -16.04
C LEU A 96 -18.79 -1.58 -14.58
N PRO A 97 -18.67 -2.86 -14.20
CA PRO A 97 -19.36 -3.31 -13.02
C PRO A 97 -18.64 -2.86 -11.74
N ASN A 98 -19.42 -2.30 -10.82
CA ASN A 98 -19.02 -1.86 -9.48
C ASN A 98 -18.34 -2.99 -8.65
N ASN A 99 -18.38 -4.24 -9.16
CA ASN A 99 -17.72 -5.41 -8.60
C ASN A 99 -16.17 -5.38 -8.77
N VAL A 100 -15.61 -4.71 -9.78
CA VAL A 100 -14.17 -4.74 -10.03
C VAL A 100 -13.43 -3.98 -8.94
N LEU A 101 -13.86 -2.76 -8.65
CA LEU A 101 -13.26 -1.93 -7.60
C LEU A 101 -13.38 -2.60 -6.24
N SER A 102 -14.54 -3.14 -5.89
CA SER A 102 -14.74 -3.82 -4.60
C SER A 102 -13.88 -5.09 -4.48
N ARG A 103 -13.69 -5.84 -5.57
CA ARG A 103 -12.76 -6.98 -5.63
C ARG A 103 -11.30 -6.55 -5.45
N VAL A 104 -10.84 -5.52 -6.14
CA VAL A 104 -9.48 -4.99 -5.98
C VAL A 104 -9.24 -4.52 -4.55
N LEU A 105 -10.18 -3.78 -3.96
CA LEU A 105 -10.08 -3.34 -2.57
C LEU A 105 -10.05 -4.51 -1.58
N SER A 106 -10.90 -5.52 -1.79
CA SER A 106 -10.94 -6.72 -0.93
C SER A 106 -9.65 -7.54 -1.05
N ALA A 107 -9.14 -7.70 -2.26
CA ALA A 107 -7.88 -8.38 -2.52
C ALA A 107 -6.71 -7.64 -1.86
N TYR A 108 -6.70 -6.30 -1.94
CA TYR A 108 -5.67 -5.52 -1.25
C TYR A 108 -5.76 -5.62 0.27
N GLN A 109 -6.97 -5.59 0.86
CA GLN A 109 -7.15 -5.81 2.29
C GLN A 109 -6.60 -7.17 2.73
N LYS A 110 -6.86 -8.23 1.96
CA LYS A 110 -6.31 -9.56 2.21
C LYS A 110 -4.77 -9.56 2.12
N PHE A 111 -4.23 -8.95 1.07
CA PHE A 111 -2.78 -8.85 0.85
C PHE A 111 -2.07 -8.09 1.98
N VAL A 112 -2.72 -7.06 2.55
CA VAL A 112 -2.24 -6.36 3.75
C VAL A 112 -2.18 -7.30 4.96
N GLU A 113 -3.21 -8.11 5.20
CA GLU A 113 -3.21 -9.05 6.34
C GLU A 113 -2.16 -10.15 6.17
N GLU A 114 -2.02 -10.72 4.97
CA GLU A 114 -0.95 -11.68 4.65
C GLU A 114 0.44 -11.07 4.90
N THR A 115 0.65 -9.82 4.49
CA THR A 115 1.88 -9.08 4.80
C THR A 115 2.09 -8.90 6.30
N ARG A 116 1.01 -8.63 7.04
CA ARG A 116 1.04 -8.47 8.50
C ARG A 116 1.45 -9.77 9.20
N GLN A 117 1.02 -10.92 8.70
CA GLN A 117 1.43 -12.24 9.21
C GLN A 117 2.86 -12.61 8.78
N GLY A 118 3.40 -11.95 7.77
CA GLY A 118 4.78 -12.11 7.31
C GLY A 118 4.93 -12.99 6.08
N GLU A 119 3.85 -13.30 5.38
CA GLU A 119 3.82 -14.12 4.17
C GLU A 119 4.66 -13.52 3.02
N HIS A 120 4.81 -12.18 3.01
CA HIS A 120 5.64 -11.46 2.03
C HIS A 120 7.04 -11.11 2.54
N GLY A 121 7.49 -11.78 3.60
CA GLY A 121 8.81 -11.60 4.20
C GLY A 121 8.90 -10.46 5.22
N LYS A 122 10.00 -10.49 6.00
CA LYS A 122 10.19 -9.58 7.14
C LYS A 122 10.33 -8.11 6.75
N THR A 123 10.93 -7.82 5.59
CA THR A 123 11.07 -6.45 5.10
C THR A 123 9.71 -5.83 4.78
N ALA A 124 8.82 -6.57 4.09
CA ALA A 124 7.47 -6.10 3.79
C ALA A 124 6.65 -5.91 5.07
N GLN A 125 6.72 -6.87 5.99
CA GLN A 125 6.08 -6.79 7.30
C GLN A 125 6.55 -5.54 8.08
N PHE A 126 7.85 -5.28 8.11
CA PHE A 126 8.44 -4.11 8.76
C PHE A 126 7.95 -2.80 8.13
N CYS A 127 7.94 -2.71 6.79
CA CYS A 127 7.45 -1.54 6.08
C CYS A 127 5.96 -1.30 6.35
N LEU A 128 5.15 -2.36 6.44
CA LEU A 128 3.75 -2.26 6.79
C LEU A 128 3.54 -1.72 8.21
N ILE A 129 4.32 -2.19 9.19
CA ILE A 129 4.29 -1.65 10.56
C ILE A 129 4.63 -0.15 10.57
N TYR A 130 5.66 0.25 9.82
CA TYR A 130 6.00 1.66 9.65
C TYR A 130 4.81 2.48 9.09
N ILE A 131 4.18 2.00 8.02
CA ILE A 131 3.00 2.65 7.42
C ILE A 131 1.88 2.80 8.47
N GLN A 132 1.61 1.75 9.24
CA GLN A 132 0.59 1.78 10.29
C GLN A 132 0.91 2.80 11.39
N LEU A 133 2.16 2.83 11.88
CA LEU A 133 2.62 3.83 12.86
C LEU A 133 2.43 5.26 12.35
N VAL A 134 2.76 5.51 11.09
CA VAL A 134 2.55 6.84 10.48
C VAL A 134 1.07 7.16 10.33
N ASN A 135 0.24 6.21 9.91
CA ASN A 135 -1.20 6.40 9.78
C ASN A 135 -1.87 6.72 11.12
N TYR A 136 -1.46 6.06 12.21
CA TYR A 136 -1.94 6.38 13.55
C TYR A 136 -1.74 7.86 13.89
N TYR A 137 -0.60 8.44 13.51
CA TYR A 137 -0.35 9.86 13.69
C TYR A 137 -1.23 10.77 12.84
N ILE A 138 -1.54 10.38 11.59
CA ILE A 138 -2.37 11.20 10.70
C ILE A 138 -3.82 11.24 11.20
N THR A 139 -4.29 10.16 11.85
CA THR A 139 -5.64 10.06 12.43
C THR A 139 -5.78 10.67 13.83
N LEU A 140 -4.68 11.07 14.48
CA LEU A 140 -4.67 11.79 15.77
C LEU A 140 -4.90 13.29 15.56
#